data_AF-A0A7J2YVJ2-F1
#
_entry.id   AF-A0A7J2YVJ2-F1
#
_cell.length_a   1.000
_cell.length_b   1.000
_cell.length_c   1.000
_cell.angle_alpha   90.00
_cell.angle_beta   90.00
_cell.angle_gamma   90.00
#
_symmetry.space_group_name_H-M   'P 1'
#
loop_
_entity.id
_entity.type
_entity.pdbx_description
1 polymer ?
#
loop_
_entity_poly.entity_id
_entity_poly.type
_entity_poly.pdbx_seq_one_letter_code
_entity_poly.pdbx_strand_id
1 'polypeptide(L)' 'MNRNNILAQQVRTEIQCSDCGKTATVPFKPTAGKPVYCRECLSKHRSKRPEKENRGETRPRAENEKQAWSRRRENWK' A
#
# COMPACT_ATOMS: atom_id res chain seq x y z
N MET A 1 12.08 6.70 -25.28
CA MET A 1 10.77 7.24 -24.89
C MET A 1 10.97 8.14 -23.67
N ASN A 2 11.09 9.45 -23.89
CA ASN A 2 11.44 10.43 -22.87
C ASN A 2 10.17 10.78 -22.06
N ARG A 3 10.06 10.29 -20.81
CA ARG A 3 8.85 10.34 -19.96
C ARG A 3 8.69 11.66 -19.20
N ASN A 4 8.99 12.80 -19.82
CA ASN A 4 9.15 14.05 -19.08
C ASN A 4 8.27 15.15 -19.66
N ASN A 5 6.95 15.10 -19.42
CA ASN A 5 6.15 16.32 -19.31
C ASN A 5 4.73 16.07 -18.75
N ILE A 6 4.56 16.14 -17.43
CA ILE A 6 3.23 16.29 -16.80
C ILE A 6 3.21 17.69 -16.19
N LEU A 7 3.01 18.72 -17.04
CA LEU A 7 2.75 20.10 -16.60
C LEU A 7 1.32 20.21 -16.06
N ALA A 8 0.94 19.33 -15.13
CA ALA A 8 -0.14 19.63 -14.22
C ALA A 8 0.40 20.67 -13.25
N GLN A 9 0.03 21.93 -13.45
CA GLN A 9 0.22 23.01 -12.49
C GLN A 9 -0.01 22.44 -11.08
N GLN A 10 1.04 22.30 -10.27
CA GLN A 10 0.89 21.76 -8.93
C GLN A 10 0.10 22.80 -8.13
N VAL A 11 -1.22 22.59 -7.98
CA VAL A 11 -2.07 23.42 -7.14
C VAL A 11 -1.63 23.14 -5.70
N ARG A 12 -0.72 23.98 -5.19
CA ARG A 12 -0.26 23.94 -3.80
C ARG A 12 -1.37 24.55 -2.94
N THR A 13 -2.14 23.70 -2.28
CA THR A 13 -3.19 24.14 -1.35
C THR A 13 -2.70 23.94 0.08
N GLU A 14 -2.86 24.96 0.91
CA GLU A 14 -2.64 24.88 2.34
C GLU A 14 -3.85 24.23 3.00
N ILE A 15 -3.62 23.15 3.73
CA ILE A 15 -4.66 22.41 4.44
C ILE A 15 -4.24 22.19 5.89
N GLN A 16 -5.22 22.04 6.76
CA GLN A 16 -5.02 21.66 8.15
C GLN A 16 -5.17 20.14 8.30
N CYS A 17 -4.20 19.49 8.93
CA CYS A 17 -4.28 18.06 9.19
C CYS A 17 -5.38 17.75 10.21
N SER A 18 -6.29 16.84 9.89
CA SER A 18 -7.39 16.45 10.79
C SER A 18 -6.95 15.68 12.05
N ASP A 19 -5.71 15.15 12.08
CA ASP A 19 -5.20 14.32 13.18
C ASP A 19 -4.28 15.12 14.14
N CYS A 20 -3.35 15.90 13.59
CA CYS A 20 -2.38 16.67 14.39
C CYS A 20 -2.58 18.19 14.35
N GLY A 21 -3.50 18.71 13.54
CA GLY A 21 -3.77 20.15 13.42
C GLY A 21 -2.70 20.97 12.69
N LYS A 22 -1.60 20.35 12.23
CA LYS A 22 -0.51 21.03 11.51
C LYS A 22 -0.95 21.50 10.12
N THR A 23 -0.41 22.63 9.67
CA THR A 23 -0.56 23.10 8.28
C THR A 23 0.36 22.31 7.35
N ALA A 24 -0.16 21.89 6.20
CA ALA A 24 0.61 21.18 5.18
C ALA A 24 0.25 21.67 3.78
N THR A 25 1.23 21.68 2.88
CA THR A 25 1.03 22.02 1.47
C THR A 25 0.85 20.74 0.66
N VAL A 26 -0.33 20.56 0.07
CA VAL A 26 -0.65 19.39 -0.76
C VAL A 26 -0.80 19.81 -2.23
N PRO A 27 -0.43 18.97 -3.21
CA PRO A 27 -0.49 19.30 -4.64
C PRO A 27 -1.87 19.01 -5.28
N PHE A 28 -2.93 18.89 -4.47
CA PHE A 28 -4.28 18.54 -4.92
C PHE A 28 -5.34 19.34 -4.17
N LYS A 29 -6.51 19.53 -4.79
CA LYS A 29 -7.66 20.17 -4.14
C LYS A 29 -8.31 19.17 -3.15
N PRO A 30 -8.47 19.52 -1.86
CA PRO A 30 -9.18 18.66 -0.92
C PRO A 30 -10.63 18.47 -1.38
N THR A 31 -11.10 17.22 -1.42
CA THR A 31 -12.49 16.91 -1.76
C THR A 31 -13.33 16.91 -0.49
N ALA A 32 -14.48 17.59 -0.49
CA ALA A 32 -15.42 17.54 0.62
C ALA A 32 -15.78 16.07 0.96
N GLY A 33 -15.63 15.70 2.23
CA GLY A 33 -15.90 14.35 2.73
C GLY A 33 -14.69 13.41 2.88
N LYS A 34 -13.46 13.80 2.47
CA LYS A 34 -12.24 13.05 2.81
C LYS A 34 -11.37 13.85 3.78
N PRO A 35 -10.99 13.30 4.96
CA PRO A 35 -10.06 13.96 5.86
C PRO A 35 -8.67 14.02 5.23
N VAL A 36 -7.97 15.13 5.46
CA VAL A 36 -6.62 15.36 4.91
C VAL A 36 -5.59 15.21 6.02
N TYR A 37 -4.54 14.46 5.73
CA TYR A 37 -3.49 14.12 6.68
C TYR A 37 -2.12 14.60 6.21
N CYS A 38 -1.26 15.00 7.15
CA CYS A 38 0.14 15.24 6.85
C CYS A 38 0.86 13.93 6.52
N ARG A 39 2.10 14.01 6.01
CA ARG A 39 2.89 12.83 5.62
C ARG A 39 3.06 11.81 6.75
N GLU A 40 3.22 12.29 7.98
CA GLU A 40 3.41 11.47 9.18
C GLU A 40 2.11 10.73 9.55
N CYS A 41 1.00 11.46 9.71
CA CYS A 41 -0.31 10.88 10.07
C CYS A 41 -0.82 9.95 8.97
N LEU A 42 -0.61 10.30 7.69
CA LEU A 42 -0.97 9.44 6.57
C LEU A 42 -0.21 8.10 6.61
N SER A 43 1.08 8.13 6.97
CA SER A 43 1.88 6.91 7.11
C SER A 43 1.31 6.02 8.22
N LYS A 44 1.01 6.59 9.39
CA LYS A 44 0.36 5.87 10.50
C LYS A 44 -0.98 5.25 10.11
N HIS A 45 -1.82 5.98 9.37
CA HIS A 45 -3.11 5.46 8.89
C HIS A 45 -2.97 4.36 7.83
N ARG A 46 -1.96 4.45 6.95
CA ARG A 46 -1.68 3.43 5.91
C ARG A 46 -1.06 2.15 6.48
N SER A 47 -0.36 2.24 7.61
CA SER A 47 0.30 1.10 8.26
C SER A 47 -0.67 0.07 8.85
N LYS A 48 -2.00 0.29 8.81
CA LYS A 48 -3.00 -0.75 9.09
C LYS A 48 -3.14 -1.78 7.95
N ARG A 49 -2.08 -2.03 7.18
CA ARG A 49 -1.98 -3.34 6.56
C ARG A 49 -1.70 -4.26 7.73
N PRO A 50 -2.60 -5.18 8.14
CA PRO A 50 -2.22 -6.19 9.11
C PRO A 50 -0.96 -6.79 8.55
N GLU A 51 0.14 -6.53 9.26
CA GLU A 51 1.41 -7.14 9.02
C GLU A 51 1.07 -8.61 8.93
N LYS A 52 1.21 -9.17 7.73
CA LYS A 52 1.08 -10.61 7.58
C LYS A 52 2.32 -11.17 8.23
N GLU A 53 2.35 -11.17 9.56
CA GLU A 53 3.26 -11.87 10.45
C GLU A 53 3.06 -13.39 10.32
N ASN A 54 2.66 -13.87 9.14
CA ASN A 54 2.46 -15.26 8.78
C ASN A 54 2.35 -15.36 7.24
N ARG A 55 3.22 -14.66 6.51
CA ARG A 55 3.44 -14.90 5.07
C ARG A 55 4.79 -15.57 4.78
N GLY A 56 5.44 -16.11 5.82
CA GLY A 56 6.81 -16.64 5.75
C GLY A 56 7.10 -17.89 6.59
N GLU A 57 6.19 -18.37 7.44
CA GLU A 57 6.37 -19.56 8.28
C GLU A 57 5.14 -20.45 8.11
N THR A 58 5.17 -21.69 7.61
CA THR A 58 6.24 -22.56 7.13
C THR A 58 5.76 -23.19 5.82
N ARG A 59 6.32 -22.79 4.67
CA ARG A 59 6.46 -23.77 3.59
C ARG A 59 7.62 -24.65 4.04
N PRO A 60 7.43 -25.93 4.44
CA PRO A 60 8.57 -26.81 4.57
C PRO A 60 9.28 -26.74 3.21
N ARG A 61 10.56 -26.38 3.22
CA ARG A 61 11.43 -26.51 2.07
C ARG A 61 11.34 -27.98 1.69
N ALA A 62 10.44 -28.30 0.76
CA ALA A 62 10.12 -29.66 0.41
C ALA A 62 11.41 -30.29 -0.12
N GLU A 63 12.08 -31.05 0.73
CA GLU A 63 13.35 -31.73 0.45
C GLU A 63 13.17 -32.88 -0.55
N ASN A 64 12.03 -32.95 -1.23
CA ASN A 64 11.84 -33.89 -2.32
C ASN A 64 10.85 -33.37 -3.37
N GLU A 65 11.40 -32.75 -4.40
CA GLU A 65 10.72 -32.18 -5.57
C GLU A 65 9.83 -33.19 -6.33
N LYS A 66 10.06 -34.50 -6.16
CA LYS A 66 9.31 -35.56 -6.85
C LYS A 66 7.89 -35.79 -6.31
N GLN A 67 7.56 -35.30 -5.12
CA GLN A 67 6.23 -35.52 -4.49
C GLN A 67 5.24 -34.37 -4.73
N ALA A 68 5.71 -33.20 -5.19
CA ALA A 68 4.89 -32.01 -5.34
C ALA A 68 3.97 -32.03 -6.59
N TRP A 69 4.38 -32.72 -7.66
CA TRP A 69 3.58 -32.88 -8.87
C TRP A 69 2.61 -34.07 -8.81
N SER A 70 2.88 -35.08 -7.98
CA SER A 70 2.05 -36.30 -7.87
C SER A 70 0.71 -36.05 -7.16
N ARG A 71 0.70 -35.31 -6.05
CA ARG A 71 -0.53 -35.01 -5.28
C ARG A 71 -1.57 -34.18 -6.02
N ARG A 72 -1.18 -33.47 -7.08
CA ARG A 72 -2.10 -32.65 -7.88
C ARG A 72 -2.91 -33.49 -8.88
N ARG A 73 -2.46 -34.71 -9.20
CA ARG A 73 -3.13 -35.59 -10.17
C ARG A 73 -4.13 -36.55 -9.52
N GLU A 74 -4.03 -36.81 -8.23
CA GLU A 74 -4.84 -37.83 -7.54
C GLU A 74 -6.18 -37.33 -6.97
N ASN A 75 -6.49 -36.04 -7.11
CA ASN A 75 -7.78 -35.48 -6.67
C ASN A 75 -8.66 -35.06 -7.86
N TRP A 76 -8.55 -35.78 -8.98
CA TRP A 76 -9.52 -35.79 -10.07
C TRP A 76 -10.13 -37.19 -10.21
N LYS A 77 -10.94 -37.58 -9.22
CA LYS A 77 -11.99 -38.59 -9.36
C LYS A 77 -13.20 -38.08 -8.61
#